data_AF-A0A380DZW9-F1
#
_entry.id   AF-A0A380DZW9-F1
#
_cell.length_a   1.000
_cell.length_b   1.000
_cell.length_c   1.000
_cell.angle_alpha   90.00
_cell.angle_beta   90.00
_cell.angle_gamma   90.00
#
_symmetry.space_group_name_H-M   'P 1'
#
loop_
_entity.id
_entity.type
_entity.pdbx_description
1 polymer ?
#
loop_
_entity_poly.entity_id
_entity_poly.type
_entity_poly.pdbx_seq_one_letter_code
_entity_poly.pdbx_strand_id
1 'polypeptide(L)'
;MTVLGYESTVQVTLADMIHHGRAVRRGAPNTFVVVDMPIGAVGISMTQDLNHALKLYQETSANAIKAEGRILHHLLKKQRQLVFLLLHI
;
A
#
# COMPACT_ATOMS: atom_id res chain seq x y z
N MET A 1 10.49 0.86 -12.16
CA MET A 1 11.15 -0.25 -12.87
C MET A 1 10.15 -1.33 -13.29
N THR A 2 10.29 -1.94 -14.47
CA THR A 2 9.33 -2.79 -15.23
C THR A 2 8.15 -2.06 -15.87
N VAL A 3 7.06 -1.78 -15.16
CA VAL A 3 5.79 -1.34 -15.78
C VAL A 3 5.82 0.12 -16.24
N LEU A 4 6.25 1.04 -15.36
CA LEU A 4 6.22 2.48 -15.62
C LEU A 4 7.52 3.04 -16.21
N GLY A 5 8.55 2.21 -16.39
CA GLY A 5 9.84 2.66 -16.95
C GLY A 5 10.66 3.60 -16.05
N TYR A 6 10.22 3.92 -14.83
CA TYR A 6 11.02 4.72 -13.90
C TYR A 6 12.32 4.04 -13.49
N GLU A 7 13.39 4.83 -13.42
CA GLU A 7 14.72 4.45 -12.95
C GLU A 7 14.75 3.97 -11.48
N SER A 8 13.78 4.42 -10.67
CA SER A 8 13.66 4.06 -9.26
C SER A 8 12.19 3.90 -8.86
N THR A 9 11.94 3.36 -7.66
CA THR A 9 10.60 3.28 -7.04
C THR A 9 10.19 4.60 -6.40
N VAL A 10 11.12 5.54 -6.21
CA VAL A 10 10.87 6.87 -5.60
C VAL A 10 9.85 7.70 -6.39
N GLN A 11 9.77 7.50 -7.72
CA GLN A 11 8.82 8.23 -8.56
C GLN A 11 7.39 7.66 -8.53
N VAL A 12 7.18 6.48 -7.94
CA VAL A 12 5.85 5.83 -7.91
C VAL A 12 4.94 6.58 -6.94
N THR A 13 3.73 6.91 -7.39
CA THR A 13 2.74 7.65 -6.61
C THR A 13 1.64 6.74 -6.03
N LEU A 14 0.87 7.26 -5.08
CA LEU A 14 -0.31 6.55 -4.57
C LEU A 14 -1.35 6.29 -5.69
N ALA A 15 -1.46 7.21 -6.64
CA ALA A 15 -2.36 7.06 -7.79
C ALA A 15 -1.93 5.91 -8.70
N ASP A 16 -0.64 5.73 -8.92
CA ASP A 16 -0.09 4.61 -9.71
C ASP A 16 -0.45 3.27 -9.05
N MET A 17 -0.27 3.17 -7.73
CA MET A 17 -0.60 1.96 -6.99
C MET A 17 -2.10 1.67 -6.97
N ILE A 18 -2.95 2.70 -6.88
CA ILE A 18 -4.41 2.55 -7.00
C ILE A 18 -4.78 2.03 -8.40
N HIS A 19 -4.21 2.61 -9.44
CA HIS A 19 -4.47 2.21 -10.83
C HIS A 19 -4.14 0.73 -11.04
N HIS A 20 -2.94 0.30 -10.65
CA HIS A 20 -2.51 -1.09 -10.79
C HIS A 20 -3.31 -2.04 -9.88
N GLY A 21 -3.57 -1.67 -8.64
CA GLY A 21 -4.33 -2.50 -7.70
C GLY A 21 -5.75 -2.78 -8.21
N ARG A 22 -6.44 -1.76 -8.75
CA ARG A 22 -7.76 -1.93 -9.38
C ARG A 22 -7.72 -2.85 -10.59
N ALA A 23 -6.67 -2.76 -11.41
CA ALA A 23 -6.50 -3.65 -12.56
C ALA A 23 -6.30 -5.11 -12.12
N VAL A 24 -5.44 -5.34 -11.13
CA VAL A 24 -5.19 -6.68 -10.57
C VAL A 24 -6.46 -7.27 -9.96
N ARG A 25 -7.22 -6.51 -9.14
CA ARG A 25 -8.46 -7.00 -8.55
C ARG A 25 -9.48 -7.45 -9.60
N ARG A 26 -9.61 -6.70 -10.71
CA ARG A 26 -10.50 -7.12 -11.82
C ARG A 26 -10.03 -8.40 -12.51
N GLY A 27 -8.71 -8.56 -12.68
CA GLY A 27 -8.12 -9.76 -13.31
C GLY A 27 -8.08 -10.99 -12.40
N ALA A 28 -8.06 -10.80 -11.08
CA ALA A 28 -7.90 -11.87 -10.09
C ALA A 28 -8.89 -11.70 -8.92
N PRO A 29 -10.21 -11.83 -9.16
CA PRO A 29 -11.24 -11.50 -8.17
C PRO A 29 -11.18 -12.38 -6.90
N ASN A 30 -10.75 -13.64 -7.05
CA ASN A 30 -10.73 -14.64 -5.96
C ASN A 30 -9.32 -14.89 -5.39
N THR A 31 -8.34 -14.05 -5.75
CA THR A 31 -6.97 -14.17 -5.27
C THR A 31 -6.75 -13.22 -4.09
N PHE A 32 -5.90 -13.64 -3.15
CA PHE A 32 -5.41 -12.77 -2.09
C PHE A 32 -4.44 -11.73 -2.68
N VAL A 33 -4.87 -10.47 -2.73
CA VAL A 33 -4.11 -9.36 -3.34
C VAL A 33 -3.48 -8.50 -2.25
N VAL A 34 -2.17 -8.29 -2.35
CA VAL A 34 -1.42 -7.32 -1.54
C VAL A 34 -1.06 -6.14 -2.43
N VAL A 35 -1.29 -4.92 -1.97
CA VAL A 35 -0.87 -3.70 -2.67
C VAL A 35 0.17 -2.97 -1.84
N ASP A 36 1.24 -2.54 -2.51
CA ASP A 36 2.34 -1.86 -1.86
C ASP A 36 2.08 -0.37 -1.67
N MET A 37 2.53 0.18 -0.54
CA MET A 37 2.53 1.59 -0.28
C MET A 37 3.77 2.21 -0.92
N PRO A 38 3.63 3.24 -1.77
CA PRO A 38 4.78 3.87 -2.40
C PRO A 38 5.63 4.64 -1.38
N ILE A 39 6.91 4.80 -1.69
CA ILE A 39 7.84 5.62 -0.90
C ILE A 39 7.28 7.04 -0.76
N GLY A 40 7.40 7.62 0.43
CA GLY A 40 6.90 8.96 0.73
C GLY A 40 5.39 9.04 0.97
N ALA A 41 4.62 7.96 0.78
CA ALA A 41 3.24 7.87 1.25
C ALA A 41 3.13 7.34 2.69
N VAL A 42 4.26 7.01 3.32
CA VAL A 42 4.39 6.59 4.72
C VAL A 42 5.59 7.29 5.37
N GLY A 43 5.51 7.49 6.68
CA GLY A 43 6.54 8.17 7.47
C GLY A 43 6.38 9.69 7.54
N ILE A 44 5.22 10.24 7.16
CA ILE A 44 4.96 11.69 7.27
C ILE A 44 4.38 12.01 8.64
N SER A 45 3.25 11.38 8.96
CA SER A 45 2.59 11.45 10.27
C SER A 45 1.65 10.28 10.41
N MET A 46 1.38 9.83 11.64
CA MET A 46 0.50 8.69 11.90
C MET A 46 -0.88 8.83 11.22
N THR A 47 -1.46 10.02 11.28
CA THR A 47 -2.78 10.29 10.68
C THR A 47 -2.73 10.26 9.16
N GLN A 48 -1.72 10.87 8.55
CA GLN A 48 -1.60 10.92 7.09
C GLN A 48 -1.27 9.54 6.51
N ASP A 49 -0.36 8.81 7.15
CA ASP A 49 0.01 7.45 6.77
C ASP A 49 -1.21 6.52 6.82
N LEU A 50 -2.03 6.64 7.86
CA LEU A 50 -3.29 5.89 7.98
C LEU A 50 -4.28 6.27 6.88
N ASN A 51 -4.44 7.57 6.58
CA ASN A 51 -5.33 8.02 5.51
C ASN A 51 -4.90 7.49 4.14
N HIS A 52 -3.59 7.49 3.84
CA HIS A 52 -3.06 6.89 2.62
C HIS A 52 -3.35 5.38 2.56
N ALA A 53 -3.14 4.65 3.66
CA ALA A 53 -3.42 3.22 3.73
C ALA A 53 -4.90 2.88 3.56
N LEU A 54 -5.79 3.62 4.22
CA LEU A 54 -7.23 3.45 4.08
C LEU A 54 -7.68 3.75 2.66
N LYS A 55 -7.20 4.84 2.08
CA LYS A 55 -7.50 5.20 0.68
C LYS A 55 -7.07 4.10 -0.29
N LEU A 56 -5.83 3.61 -0.14
CA LEU A 56 -5.29 2.54 -0.98
C LEU A 56 -6.11 1.26 -0.84
N TYR A 57 -6.44 0.86 0.38
CA TYR A 57 -7.25 -0.33 0.66
C TYR A 57 -8.65 -0.23 0.04
N GLN A 58 -9.34 0.88 0.27
CA GLN A 58 -10.70 1.10 -0.23
C GLN A 58 -10.76 1.16 -1.76
N GLU A 59 -9.86 1.92 -2.39
CA GLU A 59 -9.91 2.13 -3.83
C GLU A 59 -9.44 0.93 -4.65
N THR A 60 -8.57 0.08 -4.09
CA THR A 60 -8.07 -1.13 -4.76
C THR A 60 -8.86 -2.39 -4.43
N SER A 61 -9.60 -2.41 -3.32
CA SER A 61 -10.18 -3.64 -2.75
C SER A 61 -9.12 -4.73 -2.53
N ALA A 62 -7.92 -4.33 -2.12
CA ALA A 62 -6.85 -5.26 -1.72
C ALA A 62 -7.23 -6.00 -0.43
N ASN A 63 -6.64 -7.17 -0.21
CA ASN A 63 -6.79 -7.89 1.05
C ASN A 63 -5.80 -7.41 2.11
N ALA A 64 -4.64 -6.89 1.68
CA ALA A 64 -3.61 -6.39 2.57
C ALA A 64 -2.85 -5.22 1.92
N ILE A 65 -2.28 -4.36 2.76
CA ILE A 65 -1.37 -3.29 2.34
C ILE A 65 0.05 -3.64 2.82
N LYS A 66 1.02 -3.70 1.91
CA LYS A 66 2.43 -3.73 2.28
C LYS A 66 2.88 -2.30 2.52
N ALA A 67 3.57 -2.06 3.62
CA ALA A 67 4.12 -0.76 3.89
C ALA A 67 5.44 -0.90 4.64
N GLU A 68 6.44 -0.14 4.19
CA GLU A 68 7.81 -0.23 4.68
C GLU A 68 8.11 0.91 5.66
N GLY A 69 8.84 0.59 6.74
CA GLY A 69 9.24 1.56 7.76
C GLY A 69 8.68 1.28 9.16
N ARG A 70 9.45 1.65 10.18
CA ARG A 70 9.14 1.36 11.60
C ARG A 70 7.92 2.12 12.14
N ILE A 71 7.50 3.19 11.47
CA ILE A 71 6.46 4.12 11.96
C ILE A 71 5.07 3.45 12.04
N LEU A 72 4.79 2.50 11.14
CA LEU A 72 3.54 1.74 11.14
C LEU A 72 3.43 0.68 12.25
N HIS A 73 4.53 0.35 12.93
CA HIS A 73 4.51 -0.61 14.03
C HIS A 73 3.54 -0.20 15.17
N HIS A 74 3.41 1.11 15.43
CA HIS A 74 2.44 1.62 16.39
C HIS A 74 0.98 1.55 15.91
N LEU A 75 0.75 1.65 14.60
CA LEU A 75 -0.58 1.57 13.99
C LEU A 75 -1.14 0.15 13.99
N LEU A 76 -0.28 -0.86 13.77
CA LEU A 76 -0.67 -2.27 13.74
C LEU A 76 -1.26 -2.78 15.06
N LYS A 77 -0.81 -2.22 16.19
CA LYS A 77 -1.35 -2.61 17.50
C LYS A 77 -2.78 -2.11 17.74
N LYS A 78 -3.23 -1.06 17.03
CA LYS A 78 -4.55 -0.43 17.25
C LYS A 78 -5.63 -0.89 16.29
N GLN A 79 -5.29 -1.30 15.07
CA GLN A 79 -6.26 -1.61 14.01
C GLN A 79 -6.16 -3.09 13.61
N ARG A 80 -7.02 -3.96 14.18
CA ARG A 80 -7.04 -5.41 13.91
C ARG A 80 -7.70 -5.80 12.56
N GLN A 81 -8.25 -4.84 11.81
CA GLN A 81 -9.03 -5.11 10.59
C GLN A 81 -8.26 -4.92 9.28
N LEU A 82 -7.18 -4.13 9.26
CA LEU A 82 -6.29 -4.03 8.10
C LEU A 82 -5.10 -4.95 8.31
N VAL A 83 -4.93 -5.95 7.45
CA VAL A 83 -3.70 -6.75 7.45
C VAL A 83 -2.63 -5.91 6.77
N PHE A 84 -1.74 -5.30 7.55
CA PHE A 84 -0.49 -4.82 6.98
C PHE A 84 0.55 -5.92 7.05
N LEU A 85 1.18 -6.19 5.91
CA LEU A 85 2.39 -6.98 5.87
C LEU A 85 3.56 -6.01 6.08
N LEU A 86 4.13 -6.03 7.29
CA LEU A 86 5.39 -5.35 7.54
C LEU A 86 6.51 -6.33 7.17
N LEU A 87 7.00 -6.21 5.95
CA LEU A 87 8.11 -7.00 5.43
C LEU A 87 9.12 -6.03 4.84
N HIS A 88 10.12 -5.66 5.63
CA HIS A 88 11.53 -5.54 5.27
C HIS A 88 12.33 -5.33 6.57
N ILE A 89 13.19 -6.30 6.86
CA ILE A 89 14.17 -6.30 7.97
C ILE A 89 15.32 -5.37 7.58
#